data_AF-A0A0D1X001-F1
#
_entry.id   AF-A0A0D1X001-F1
#
_cell.length_a   1.000
_cell.length_b   1.000
_cell.length_c   1.000
_cell.angle_alpha   90.00
_cell.angle_beta   90.00
_cell.angle_gamma   90.00
#
_symmetry.space_group_name_H-M   'P 1'
#
loop_
_entity.id
_entity.type
_entity.pdbx_description
1 polymer ?
#
loop_
_entity_poly.entity_id
_entity_poly.type
_entity_poly.pdbx_seq_one_letter_code
_entity_poly.pdbx_strand_id
1 'polypeptide(L)'
;MASAAVQQPSGSHSTSFEPVTTQSKASAAPHQEKHHVQTSLNYYKDPGDGSAPAPSYVGKPETYERPYDALDVTVHDIRGEEKNYTLDKNGFEIFRRESVEKDFVDDQQIKAQYYPEIEQLLKDATGASRIFIFDHTIRRAPKDRAQQGINLRGPVNRVHIDQSYSAAKGRVPHHLPEEAEKLLSTRYQIINVWRPIKKILKDPLTVADAHSVPDSDLVPVGLIYPDRRGETLTVRPNAEHKWYYLYGQSPEEAILIKCFDSKVDGRARRVPHTAFVNPETVNEYSRESIEVRCLVFHEDQAAE
;
A
#
# COMPACT_ATOMS: atom_id res chain seq x y z
N MET A 1 67.31 -63.77 18.40
CA MET A 1 68.68 -63.35 18.75
C MET A 1 68.78 -61.83 18.59
N ALA A 2 69.01 -61.15 19.71
CA ALA A 2 69.62 -59.82 19.92
C ALA A 2 69.35 -58.63 18.96
N SER A 3 68.66 -57.63 19.53
CA SER A 3 68.99 -56.18 19.64
C SER A 3 70.07 -55.56 18.74
N ALA A 4 69.75 -54.40 18.14
CA ALA A 4 70.48 -53.14 18.36
C ALA A 4 69.72 -51.93 17.76
N ALA A 5 69.53 -50.89 18.58
CA ALA A 5 69.30 -49.50 18.16
C ALA A 5 70.68 -48.84 17.85
N VAL A 6 70.90 -47.67 17.25
CA VAL A 6 70.26 -46.34 17.21
C VAL A 6 70.92 -45.59 16.02
N GLN A 7 70.26 -44.61 15.38
CA GLN A 7 70.68 -43.18 15.26
C GLN A 7 69.97 -42.45 14.11
N GLN A 8 69.29 -41.35 14.46
CA GLN A 8 68.70 -40.38 13.55
C GLN A 8 69.76 -39.46 12.94
N PRO A 9 69.48 -38.86 11.78
CA PRO A 9 69.89 -37.50 11.49
C PRO A 9 68.69 -36.55 11.37
N SER A 10 68.86 -35.43 12.05
CA SER A 10 68.11 -34.18 11.98
C SER A 10 68.08 -33.58 10.58
N GLY A 11 66.93 -33.06 10.15
CA GLY A 11 66.80 -32.25 8.95
C GLY A 11 65.38 -31.76 8.77
N SER A 12 65.06 -30.62 9.38
CA SER A 12 63.77 -29.95 9.30
C SER A 12 63.53 -29.34 7.91
N HIS A 13 62.50 -29.79 7.21
CA HIS A 13 61.78 -28.97 6.23
C HIS A 13 60.29 -29.05 6.52
N SER A 14 59.80 -28.04 7.25
CA SER A 14 58.37 -27.78 7.40
C SER A 14 57.88 -27.10 6.12
N THR A 15 57.06 -27.79 5.34
CA THR A 15 56.24 -27.18 4.29
C THR A 15 54.90 -26.80 4.91
N SER A 16 54.81 -25.59 5.43
CA SER A 16 53.54 -24.98 5.83
C SER A 16 52.76 -24.57 4.57
N PHE A 17 51.71 -25.33 4.26
CA PHE A 17 50.67 -24.88 3.33
C PHE A 17 49.73 -23.95 4.10
N GLU A 18 49.81 -22.65 3.84
CA GLU A 18 48.77 -21.70 4.22
C GLU A 18 47.63 -21.77 3.20
N PRO A 19 46.37 -21.96 3.63
CA PRO A 19 45.24 -21.81 2.73
C PRO A 19 45.02 -20.32 2.48
N VAL A 20 45.16 -19.90 1.21
CA VAL A 20 44.76 -18.57 0.75
C VAL A 20 43.25 -18.46 0.96
N THR A 21 42.86 -17.87 2.09
CA THR A 21 41.48 -17.49 2.35
C THR A 21 41.23 -16.20 1.58
N THR A 22 40.71 -16.33 0.37
CA THR A 22 40.20 -15.20 -0.40
C THR A 22 39.03 -14.61 0.39
N GLN A 23 39.29 -13.58 1.18
CA GLN A 23 38.23 -12.75 1.73
C GLN A 23 37.53 -12.08 0.56
N SER A 24 36.39 -12.63 0.14
CA SER A 24 35.45 -11.89 -0.68
C SER A 24 35.01 -10.70 0.16
N LYS A 25 35.53 -9.51 -0.17
CA LYS A 25 34.87 -8.26 0.23
C LYS A 25 33.47 -8.34 -0.37
N ALA A 26 32.48 -8.69 0.44
CA ALA A 26 31.10 -8.41 0.13
C ALA A 26 31.04 -6.91 -0.16
N SER A 27 30.84 -6.53 -1.42
CA SER A 27 30.55 -5.14 -1.74
C SER A 27 29.25 -4.85 -1.03
N ALA A 28 29.28 -4.06 0.05
CA ALA A 28 28.08 -3.43 0.56
C ALA A 28 27.41 -2.76 -0.64
N ALA A 29 26.14 -3.11 -0.88
CA ALA A 29 25.34 -2.39 -1.85
C ALA A 29 25.49 -0.88 -1.54
N PRO A 30 25.64 0.00 -2.54
CA PRO A 30 25.79 1.42 -2.30
C PRO A 30 24.67 1.86 -1.37
N HIS A 31 25.02 2.52 -0.26
CA HIS A 31 24.06 3.00 0.73
C HIS A 31 23.16 4.00 0.01
N GLN A 32 21.96 3.56 -0.35
CA GLN A 32 21.00 4.44 -1.00
C GLN A 32 20.61 5.49 0.01
N GLU A 33 20.78 6.76 -0.35
CA GLU A 33 20.35 7.88 0.49
C GLU A 33 18.84 7.78 0.68
N LYS A 34 18.40 7.82 1.94
CA LYS A 34 16.99 7.74 2.30
C LYS A 34 16.38 9.13 2.22
N HIS A 35 15.25 9.25 1.54
CA HIS A 35 14.53 10.52 1.42
C HIS A 35 13.41 10.63 2.46
N HIS A 36 13.70 10.47 3.76
CA HIS A 36 12.65 10.67 4.78
C HIS A 36 12.11 12.12 4.73
N VAL A 37 10.79 12.30 4.86
CA VAL A 37 10.15 13.62 4.74
C VAL A 37 9.49 14.02 6.05
N GLN A 38 9.80 15.21 6.55
CA GLN A 38 9.01 15.87 7.60
C GLN A 38 7.87 16.66 6.96
N THR A 39 6.63 16.35 7.34
CA THR A 39 5.41 16.98 6.80
C THR A 39 4.29 16.88 7.83
N SER A 40 3.18 17.58 7.58
CA SER A 40 1.92 17.33 8.28
C SER A 40 1.01 16.38 7.48
N LEU A 41 0.29 15.51 8.19
CA LEU A 41 -0.83 14.74 7.66
C LEU A 41 -2.15 15.22 8.28
N ASN A 42 -3.22 15.21 7.49
CA ASN A 42 -4.52 15.73 7.93
C ASN A 42 -5.40 14.59 8.46
N TYR A 43 -5.52 14.52 9.78
CA TYR A 43 -6.33 13.58 10.54
C TYR A 43 -7.75 14.10 10.79
N TYR A 44 -8.60 13.22 11.31
CA TYR A 44 -9.94 13.57 11.77
C TYR A 44 -9.90 14.58 12.91
N LYS A 45 -10.62 15.70 12.75
CA LYS A 45 -10.87 16.64 13.83
C LYS A 45 -12.15 16.25 14.54
N ASP A 46 -12.00 15.64 15.71
CA ASP A 46 -13.11 15.31 16.60
C ASP A 46 -13.75 16.62 17.13
N PRO A 47 -15.06 16.85 16.94
CA PRO A 47 -15.73 18.04 17.46
C PRO A 47 -15.81 18.06 19.00
N GLY A 48 -15.59 16.94 19.68
CA GLY A 48 -15.61 16.84 21.14
C GLY A 48 -17.02 16.86 21.76
N ASP A 49 -18.07 16.83 20.94
CA ASP A 49 -19.47 16.83 21.36
C ASP A 49 -20.12 15.43 21.36
N GLY A 50 -19.34 14.40 21.00
CA GLY A 50 -19.80 13.01 20.90
C GLY A 50 -20.61 12.69 19.64
N SER A 51 -20.79 13.65 18.74
CA SER A 51 -21.47 13.40 17.46
C SER A 51 -20.64 12.54 16.53
N ALA A 52 -21.30 11.68 15.75
CA ALA A 52 -20.64 10.97 14.67
C ALA A 52 -20.29 11.95 13.53
N PRO A 53 -19.22 11.71 12.76
CA PRO A 53 -18.90 12.55 11.61
C PRO A 53 -20.08 12.63 10.64
N ALA A 54 -20.37 13.83 10.14
CA ALA A 54 -21.38 14.02 9.09
C ALA A 54 -21.10 13.06 7.90
N PRO A 55 -22.10 12.52 7.21
CA PRO A 55 -21.87 11.66 6.05
C PRO A 55 -21.44 12.48 4.82
N SER A 56 -20.71 11.84 3.92
CA SER A 56 -20.47 12.36 2.57
C SER A 56 -21.50 11.76 1.62
N TYR A 57 -21.98 12.56 0.67
CA TYR A 57 -22.98 12.15 -0.32
C TYR A 57 -22.35 12.17 -1.71
N VAL A 58 -22.46 11.04 -2.41
CA VAL A 58 -21.92 10.91 -3.76
C VAL A 58 -22.62 11.87 -4.69
N GLY A 59 -21.85 12.65 -5.45
CA GLY A 59 -22.35 13.69 -6.34
C GLY A 59 -22.59 15.04 -5.66
N LYS A 60 -22.26 15.19 -4.36
CA LYS A 60 -22.35 16.44 -3.60
C LYS A 60 -20.97 16.85 -3.03
N PRO A 61 -20.10 17.47 -3.84
CA PRO A 61 -18.73 17.82 -3.47
C PRO A 61 -18.58 18.57 -2.16
N GLU A 62 -19.54 19.44 -1.83
CA GLU A 62 -19.59 20.22 -0.61
C GLU A 62 -19.61 19.36 0.66
N THR A 63 -20.02 18.10 0.55
CA THR A 63 -20.06 17.14 1.67
C THR A 63 -18.75 16.37 1.86
N TYR A 64 -17.78 16.57 0.96
CA TYR A 64 -16.46 15.93 1.03
C TYR A 64 -15.46 16.76 1.82
N GLU A 65 -15.69 18.08 1.93
CA GLU A 65 -14.85 18.97 2.74
C GLU A 65 -15.20 18.83 4.20
N ARG A 66 -14.16 18.71 5.04
CA ARG A 66 -14.30 18.55 6.48
C ARG A 66 -13.15 19.22 7.20
N PRO A 67 -13.38 19.73 8.41
CA PRO A 67 -12.30 20.11 9.30
C PRO A 67 -11.36 18.93 9.53
N TYR A 68 -10.07 19.22 9.62
CA TYR A 68 -9.03 18.25 9.91
C TYR A 68 -8.12 18.77 11.02
N ASP A 69 -7.43 17.85 11.66
CA ASP A 69 -6.35 18.14 12.60
C ASP A 69 -5.03 17.76 11.94
N ALA A 70 -4.14 18.74 11.82
CA ALA A 70 -2.86 18.60 11.16
C ALA A 70 -1.84 18.10 12.19
N LEU A 71 -1.26 16.92 11.94
CA LEU A 71 -0.23 16.35 12.80
C LEU A 71 1.08 16.25 12.03
N ASP A 72 2.12 16.89 12.56
CA ASP A 72 3.48 16.76 12.06
C ASP A 72 3.99 15.33 12.28
N VAL A 73 4.51 14.74 11.21
CA VAL A 73 5.01 13.36 11.18
C VAL A 73 6.26 13.26 10.33
N THR A 74 7.02 12.18 10.56
CA THR A 74 8.04 11.72 9.63
C THR A 74 7.46 10.61 8.74
N VAL A 75 7.46 10.84 7.43
CA VAL A 75 7.14 9.81 6.43
C VAL A 75 8.43 9.15 5.96
N HIS A 76 8.54 7.84 6.19
CA HIS A 76 9.78 7.10 5.99
C HIS A 76 9.86 6.51 4.57
N ASP A 77 10.85 6.96 3.80
CA ASP A 77 11.22 6.33 2.53
C ASP A 77 11.68 4.87 2.69
N ILE A 78 10.98 3.95 2.03
CA ILE A 78 11.25 2.50 2.05
C ILE A 78 12.09 2.03 0.86
N ARG A 79 12.55 2.94 0.00
CA ARG A 79 13.38 2.60 -1.17
C ARG A 79 14.58 1.72 -0.76
N GLY A 80 14.79 0.61 -1.46
CA GLY A 80 15.82 -0.39 -1.17
C GLY A 80 15.47 -1.38 -0.05
N GLU A 81 14.34 -1.20 0.63
CA GLU A 81 13.84 -2.05 1.72
C GLU A 81 12.44 -2.61 1.41
N GLU A 82 11.99 -2.53 0.16
CA GLU A 82 10.63 -2.86 -0.28
C GLU A 82 10.21 -4.28 0.17
N LYS A 83 11.14 -5.24 0.11
CA LYS A 83 10.94 -6.64 0.52
C LYS A 83 10.61 -6.85 2.02
N ASN A 84 10.82 -5.83 2.86
CA ASN A 84 10.55 -5.92 4.30
C ASN A 84 9.07 -5.66 4.64
N TYR A 85 8.29 -5.20 3.65
CA TYR A 85 6.90 -4.79 3.78
C TYR A 85 6.00 -5.72 2.98
N THR A 86 5.06 -6.38 3.65
CA THR A 86 4.14 -7.33 3.01
C THR A 86 2.70 -7.03 3.39
N LEU A 87 1.76 -7.50 2.55
CA LEU A 87 0.33 -7.34 2.81
C LEU A 87 -0.11 -7.91 4.16
N ASP A 88 0.44 -9.04 4.59
CA ASP A 88 0.04 -9.69 5.84
C ASP A 88 0.73 -9.11 7.08
N LYS A 89 1.95 -8.57 6.95
CA LYS A 89 2.68 -7.99 8.07
C LYS A 89 2.38 -6.50 8.27
N ASN A 90 2.38 -5.73 7.19
CA ASN A 90 2.30 -4.27 7.26
C ASN A 90 0.98 -3.74 6.70
N GLY A 91 0.25 -4.55 5.92
CA GLY A 91 -0.97 -4.14 5.23
C GLY A 91 -0.74 -3.47 3.88
N PHE A 92 0.52 -3.40 3.44
CA PHE A 92 0.87 -2.95 2.11
C PHE A 92 2.11 -3.68 1.59
N GLU A 93 2.27 -3.68 0.26
CA GLU A 93 3.39 -4.34 -0.41
C GLU A 93 3.73 -3.62 -1.71
N ILE A 94 5.02 -3.56 -2.05
CA ILE A 94 5.46 -3.01 -3.33
C ILE A 94 5.65 -4.14 -4.32
N PHE A 95 4.93 -4.07 -5.44
CA PHE A 95 5.03 -5.05 -6.50
C PHE A 95 5.59 -4.39 -7.77
N ARG A 96 6.71 -4.93 -8.28
CA ARG A 96 7.34 -4.43 -9.49
C ARG A 96 6.93 -5.27 -10.69
N ARG A 97 6.16 -4.68 -11.59
CA ARG A 97 5.76 -5.29 -12.87
C ARG A 97 5.44 -4.19 -13.86
N GLU A 98 6.10 -4.21 -15.01
CA GLU A 98 5.79 -3.28 -16.08
C GLU A 98 4.37 -3.52 -16.61
N SER A 99 3.59 -2.44 -16.78
CA SER A 99 2.26 -2.46 -17.39
C SER A 99 2.37 -2.28 -18.90
N VAL A 100 1.58 -3.00 -19.70
CA VAL A 100 1.50 -2.74 -21.15
C VAL A 100 0.77 -1.43 -21.40
N GLU A 101 -0.33 -1.20 -20.67
CA GLU A 101 -1.06 0.07 -20.69
C GLU A 101 -0.20 1.18 -20.05
N LYS A 102 0.02 2.28 -20.78
CA LYS A 102 0.87 3.40 -20.33
C LYS A 102 0.08 4.69 -20.13
N ASP A 103 -0.94 4.91 -20.96
CA ASP A 103 -1.59 6.20 -21.09
C ASP A 103 -2.90 6.29 -20.31
N PHE A 104 -3.57 5.19 -19.99
CA PHE A 104 -4.78 5.13 -19.16
C PHE A 104 -5.81 6.21 -19.55
N VAL A 105 -6.08 6.38 -20.84
CA VAL A 105 -7.04 7.37 -21.37
C VAL A 105 -8.34 6.77 -21.89
N ASP A 106 -8.36 5.45 -22.09
CA ASP A 106 -9.52 4.71 -22.61
C ASP A 106 -9.96 3.63 -21.61
N ASP A 107 -11.17 3.78 -21.07
CA ASP A 107 -11.77 2.85 -20.10
C ASP A 107 -11.95 1.43 -20.66
N GLN A 108 -12.27 1.30 -21.95
CA GLN A 108 -12.42 -0.01 -22.58
C GLN A 108 -11.06 -0.71 -22.72
N GLN A 109 -10.03 0.04 -23.11
CA GLN A 109 -8.67 -0.49 -23.20
C GLN A 109 -8.14 -0.90 -21.82
N ILE A 110 -8.38 -0.09 -20.78
CA ILE A 110 -8.02 -0.41 -19.39
C ILE A 110 -8.66 -1.74 -18.96
N LYS A 111 -9.96 -1.91 -19.22
CA LYS A 111 -10.67 -3.16 -18.89
C LYS A 111 -10.19 -4.35 -19.72
N ALA A 112 -9.84 -4.15 -20.99
CA ALA A 112 -9.44 -5.23 -21.88
C ALA A 112 -7.98 -5.68 -21.65
N GLN A 113 -7.08 -4.77 -21.25
CA GLN A 113 -5.64 -5.04 -21.16
C GLN A 113 -5.11 -4.96 -19.73
N TYR A 114 -5.39 -3.88 -19.02
CA TYR A 114 -4.81 -3.64 -17.69
C TYR A 114 -5.48 -4.46 -16.59
N TYR A 115 -6.79 -4.70 -16.66
CA TYR A 115 -7.49 -5.54 -15.67
C TYR A 115 -6.92 -6.96 -15.60
N PRO A 116 -6.71 -7.68 -16.72
CA PRO A 116 -5.99 -8.96 -16.71
C PRO A 116 -4.59 -8.91 -16.05
N GLU A 117 -3.84 -7.82 -16.27
CA GLU A 117 -2.54 -7.64 -15.62
C GLU A 117 -2.67 -7.52 -14.10
N ILE A 118 -3.68 -6.76 -13.62
CA ILE A 118 -3.96 -6.60 -12.20
C ILE A 118 -4.43 -7.90 -11.56
N GLU A 119 -5.28 -8.67 -12.24
CA GLU A 119 -5.72 -9.98 -11.76
C GLU A 119 -4.52 -10.92 -11.58
N GLN A 120 -3.64 -11.01 -12.58
CA GLN A 120 -2.46 -11.86 -12.47
C GLN A 120 -1.50 -11.37 -11.38
N LEU A 121 -1.26 -10.06 -11.30
CA LEU A 121 -0.42 -9.46 -10.28
C LEU A 121 -0.91 -9.81 -8.86
N LEU A 122 -2.22 -9.65 -8.61
CA LEU A 122 -2.80 -9.96 -7.30
C LEU A 122 -2.77 -11.46 -7.00
N LYS A 123 -3.00 -12.33 -8.00
CA LYS A 123 -2.84 -13.77 -7.83
C LYS A 123 -1.41 -14.14 -7.46
N ASP A 124 -0.42 -13.57 -8.14
CA ASP A 124 1.00 -13.81 -7.84
C ASP A 124 1.37 -13.32 -6.44
N ALA A 125 0.89 -12.15 -6.03
CA ALA A 125 1.22 -11.54 -4.74
C ALA A 125 0.53 -12.23 -3.55
N THR A 126 -0.66 -12.78 -3.76
CA THR A 126 -1.52 -13.25 -2.65
C THR A 126 -1.78 -14.76 -2.64
N GLY A 127 -1.62 -15.43 -3.78
CA GLY A 127 -2.07 -16.82 -3.96
C GLY A 127 -3.59 -16.97 -4.09
N ALA A 128 -4.35 -15.87 -4.23
CA ALA A 128 -5.81 -15.91 -4.32
C ALA A 128 -6.31 -16.74 -5.51
N SER A 129 -7.43 -17.44 -5.32
CA SER A 129 -8.07 -18.24 -6.37
C SER A 129 -8.84 -17.38 -7.36
N ARG A 130 -9.42 -16.27 -6.91
CA ARG A 130 -10.26 -15.38 -7.72
C ARG A 130 -10.05 -13.91 -7.37
N ILE A 131 -10.00 -13.09 -8.40
CA ILE A 131 -9.97 -11.63 -8.31
C ILE A 131 -11.23 -11.11 -8.99
N PHE A 132 -11.88 -10.11 -8.37
CA PHE A 132 -12.98 -9.39 -8.98
C PHE A 132 -12.72 -7.89 -8.88
N ILE A 133 -12.48 -7.26 -10.03
CA ILE A 133 -12.23 -5.83 -10.13
C ILE A 133 -13.58 -5.12 -10.27
N PHE A 134 -13.95 -4.27 -9.30
CA PHE A 134 -15.25 -3.61 -9.32
C PHE A 134 -15.21 -2.17 -9.80
N ASP A 135 -14.09 -1.45 -9.62
CA ASP A 135 -13.88 -0.14 -10.21
C ASP A 135 -12.39 0.20 -10.36
N HIS A 136 -12.13 1.30 -11.06
CA HIS A 136 -10.85 2.00 -10.99
C HIS A 136 -11.10 3.50 -10.95
N THR A 137 -10.08 4.24 -10.50
CA THR A 137 -10.10 5.70 -10.45
C THR A 137 -8.78 6.25 -10.94
N ILE A 138 -8.83 7.17 -11.90
CA ILE A 138 -7.67 7.88 -12.42
C ILE A 138 -7.64 9.28 -11.80
N ARG A 139 -6.50 9.66 -11.24
CA ARG A 139 -6.23 10.99 -10.69
C ARG A 139 -5.14 11.66 -11.52
N ARG A 140 -5.51 12.75 -12.19
CA ARG A 140 -4.63 13.59 -13.02
C ARG A 140 -5.09 15.04 -12.90
N ALA A 141 -4.16 15.98 -12.85
CA ALA A 141 -4.49 17.39 -12.92
C ALA A 141 -5.10 17.72 -14.31
N PRO A 142 -6.15 18.57 -14.37
CA PRO A 142 -6.66 19.06 -15.64
C PRO A 142 -5.56 19.78 -16.43
N LYS A 143 -5.52 19.60 -17.77
CA LYS A 143 -4.56 20.28 -18.64
C LYS A 143 -4.85 21.79 -18.74
N ASP A 144 -6.12 22.19 -18.59
CA ASP A 144 -6.55 23.58 -18.68
C ASP A 144 -6.78 24.23 -17.32
N ARG A 145 -6.06 25.32 -17.03
CA ARG A 145 -6.19 26.10 -15.79
C ARG A 145 -7.60 26.70 -15.59
N ALA A 146 -8.40 26.83 -16.65
CA ALA A 146 -9.76 27.38 -16.59
C ALA A 146 -10.81 26.42 -15.99
N GLN A 147 -10.48 25.13 -15.82
CA GLN A 147 -11.35 24.12 -15.20
C GLN A 147 -10.99 23.83 -13.73
N GLN A 148 -10.34 24.78 -13.04
CA GLN A 148 -10.07 24.72 -11.60
C GLN A 148 -11.33 24.96 -10.75
N GLY A 149 -12.41 24.21 -11.01
CA GLY A 149 -13.45 24.01 -10.00
C GLY A 149 -12.92 23.17 -8.83
N ILE A 150 -13.80 22.74 -7.93
CA ILE A 150 -13.45 21.79 -6.85
C ILE A 150 -12.66 20.63 -7.47
N ASN A 151 -11.37 20.51 -7.12
CA ASN A 151 -10.45 19.58 -7.77
C ASN A 151 -10.71 18.14 -7.28
N LEU A 152 -11.86 17.59 -7.65
CA LEU A 152 -12.31 16.23 -7.31
C LEU A 152 -11.35 15.14 -7.84
N ARG A 153 -10.45 15.50 -8.76
CA ARG A 153 -9.50 14.60 -9.42
C ARG A 153 -8.06 14.71 -8.90
N GLY A 154 -7.82 15.58 -7.93
CA GLY A 154 -6.51 15.72 -7.27
C GLY A 154 -6.22 14.58 -6.27
N PRO A 155 -5.00 14.55 -5.71
CA PRO A 155 -4.66 13.72 -4.56
C PRO A 155 -5.61 13.92 -3.37
N VAL A 156 -5.89 12.84 -2.62
CA VAL A 156 -6.66 12.93 -1.38
C VAL A 156 -5.69 13.15 -0.23
N ASN A 157 -5.72 14.34 0.38
CA ASN A 157 -4.79 14.75 1.43
C ASN A 157 -5.35 14.56 2.84
N ARG A 158 -6.30 13.62 3.03
CA ARG A 158 -6.82 13.27 4.36
C ARG A 158 -6.51 11.81 4.66
N VAL A 159 -6.19 11.51 5.91
CA VAL A 159 -5.95 10.14 6.35
C VAL A 159 -7.28 9.38 6.36
N HIS A 160 -7.34 8.30 5.59
CA HIS A 160 -8.55 7.49 5.42
C HIS A 160 -8.27 6.03 5.13
N ILE A 161 -9.31 5.21 5.29
CA ILE A 161 -9.42 3.84 4.75
C ILE A 161 -10.72 3.79 3.94
N ASP A 162 -10.66 3.22 2.74
CA ASP A 162 -11.77 3.25 1.79
C ASP A 162 -13.03 2.55 2.26
N GLN A 163 -12.92 1.56 3.14
CA GLN A 163 -14.05 0.79 3.63
C GLN A 163 -13.93 0.53 5.13
N SER A 164 -15.02 0.68 5.87
CA SER A 164 -15.14 0.07 7.19
C SER A 164 -15.28 -1.46 7.08
N TYR A 165 -15.12 -2.19 8.20
CA TYR A 165 -15.29 -3.65 8.19
C TYR A 165 -16.71 -4.06 7.75
N SER A 166 -17.73 -3.34 8.20
CA SER A 166 -19.13 -3.60 7.83
C SER A 166 -19.37 -3.30 6.35
N ALA A 167 -18.87 -2.16 5.84
CA ALA A 167 -19.00 -1.79 4.43
C ALA A 167 -18.24 -2.74 3.51
N ALA A 168 -17.05 -3.19 3.90
CA ALA A 168 -16.27 -4.15 3.13
C ALA A 168 -17.00 -5.48 2.95
N LYS A 169 -17.60 -6.03 4.01
CA LYS A 169 -18.46 -7.22 3.92
C LYS A 169 -19.62 -7.02 2.95
N GLY A 170 -20.22 -5.82 2.94
CA GLY A 170 -21.30 -5.45 2.02
C GLY A 170 -20.91 -5.36 0.53
N ARG A 171 -19.61 -5.29 0.20
CA ARG A 171 -19.15 -5.26 -1.20
C ARG A 171 -19.38 -6.57 -1.93
N VAL A 172 -19.24 -7.71 -1.24
CA VAL A 172 -19.44 -9.03 -1.84
C VAL A 172 -20.88 -9.20 -2.37
N PRO A 173 -21.95 -9.07 -1.56
CA PRO A 173 -23.31 -9.21 -2.06
C PRO A 173 -23.74 -8.11 -3.02
N HIS A 174 -23.12 -6.92 -2.96
CA HIS A 174 -23.41 -5.85 -3.91
C HIS A 174 -22.90 -6.17 -5.33
N HIS A 175 -21.70 -6.76 -5.44
CA HIS A 175 -21.07 -7.04 -6.73
C HIS A 175 -21.30 -8.46 -7.24
N LEU A 176 -21.48 -9.43 -6.34
CA LEU A 176 -21.59 -10.86 -6.63
C LEU A 176 -22.78 -11.48 -5.83
N PRO A 177 -24.03 -11.00 -6.03
CA PRO A 177 -25.16 -11.38 -5.20
C PRO A 177 -25.47 -12.87 -5.21
N GLU A 178 -25.35 -13.53 -6.37
CA GLU A 178 -25.68 -14.95 -6.55
C GLU A 178 -24.70 -15.89 -5.81
N GLU A 179 -23.46 -15.46 -5.63
CA GLU A 179 -22.39 -16.25 -5.02
C GLU A 179 -22.06 -15.79 -3.58
N ALA A 180 -22.73 -14.74 -3.10
CA ALA A 180 -22.33 -14.01 -1.90
C ALA A 180 -22.23 -14.87 -0.66
N GLU A 181 -23.20 -15.76 -0.44
CA GLU A 181 -23.21 -16.66 0.73
C GLU A 181 -21.96 -17.54 0.76
N LYS A 182 -21.62 -18.15 -0.39
CA LYS A 182 -20.42 -18.98 -0.53
C LYS A 182 -19.16 -18.16 -0.30
N LEU A 183 -19.01 -17.05 -1.02
CA LEU A 183 -17.80 -16.22 -0.96
C LEU A 183 -17.55 -15.65 0.44
N LEU A 184 -18.61 -15.24 1.15
CA LEU A 184 -18.54 -14.73 2.52
C LEU A 184 -18.20 -15.80 3.58
N SER A 185 -18.33 -17.09 3.25
CA SER A 185 -17.89 -18.19 4.12
C SER A 185 -16.40 -18.53 3.96
N THR A 186 -15.74 -17.98 2.95
CA THR A 186 -14.31 -18.14 2.66
C THR A 186 -13.53 -16.85 2.93
N ARG A 187 -12.20 -16.88 2.93
CA ARG A 187 -11.40 -15.66 3.14
C ARG A 187 -11.56 -14.73 1.94
N TYR A 188 -11.86 -13.47 2.23
CA TYR A 188 -11.94 -12.41 1.24
C TYR A 188 -11.25 -11.14 1.73
N GLN A 189 -10.70 -10.40 0.79
CA GLN A 189 -9.98 -9.16 1.03
C GLN A 189 -10.47 -8.08 0.08
N ILE A 190 -10.23 -6.83 0.45
CA ILE A 190 -10.26 -5.70 -0.48
C ILE A 190 -8.83 -5.17 -0.56
N ILE A 191 -8.25 -5.24 -1.76
CA ILE A 191 -6.91 -4.72 -2.03
C ILE A 191 -7.04 -3.70 -3.16
N ASN A 192 -6.54 -2.49 -2.88
CA ASN A 192 -6.37 -1.48 -3.91
C ASN A 192 -4.99 -1.64 -4.53
N VAL A 193 -4.91 -1.65 -5.86
CA VAL A 193 -3.64 -1.56 -6.60
C VAL A 193 -3.45 -0.13 -7.05
N TRP A 194 -2.53 0.57 -6.39
CA TRP A 194 -2.20 1.95 -6.71
C TRP A 194 -0.93 1.99 -7.56
N ARG A 195 -1.02 2.55 -8.76
CA ARG A 195 0.09 2.61 -9.72
C ARG A 195 0.28 4.05 -10.23
N PRO A 196 1.52 4.56 -10.23
CA PRO A 196 1.83 5.78 -10.95
C PRO A 196 1.71 5.61 -12.46
N ILE A 197 1.20 6.65 -13.11
CA ILE A 197 1.21 6.75 -14.58
C ILE A 197 2.55 7.37 -15.01
N LYS A 198 3.07 8.29 -14.21
CA LYS A 198 4.39 8.91 -14.37
C LYS A 198 5.15 8.79 -13.06
N LYS A 199 6.47 9.00 -13.09
CA LYS A 199 7.29 9.04 -11.87
C LYS A 199 6.73 10.08 -10.89
N ILE A 200 6.59 9.70 -9.61
CA ILE A 200 5.99 10.54 -8.58
C ILE A 200 7.07 11.21 -7.75
N LEU A 201 7.07 12.54 -7.78
CA LEU A 201 7.86 13.38 -6.88
C LEU A 201 6.95 14.28 -6.04
N LYS A 202 5.95 14.90 -6.67
CA LYS A 202 4.95 15.75 -6.01
C LYS A 202 3.77 14.94 -5.47
N ASP A 203 3.28 15.34 -4.30
CA ASP A 203 2.13 14.75 -3.61
C ASP A 203 2.16 13.21 -3.54
N PRO A 204 3.28 12.56 -3.16
CA PRO A 204 3.37 11.10 -3.08
C PRO A 204 2.29 10.47 -2.19
N LEU A 205 1.98 9.20 -2.45
CA LEU A 205 1.13 8.40 -1.58
C LEU A 205 1.96 7.87 -0.41
N THR A 206 1.44 8.02 0.80
CA THR A 206 1.94 7.32 1.99
C THR A 206 0.88 6.36 2.53
N VAL A 207 1.36 5.28 3.13
CA VAL A 207 0.60 4.21 3.77
C VAL A 207 1.11 4.01 5.19
N ALA A 208 0.21 3.79 6.13
CA ALA A 208 0.58 3.52 7.51
C ALA A 208 0.94 2.04 7.72
N ASP A 209 1.74 1.76 8.74
CA ASP A 209 1.86 0.41 9.28
C ASP A 209 0.56 -0.01 9.97
N ALA A 210 -0.03 -1.13 9.55
CA ALA A 210 -1.28 -1.64 10.13
C ALA A 210 -1.21 -1.80 11.65
N HIS A 211 -0.07 -2.20 12.21
CA HIS A 211 0.08 -2.44 13.65
C HIS A 211 0.41 -1.19 14.46
N SER A 212 0.67 -0.06 13.79
CA SER A 212 0.80 1.24 14.46
C SER A 212 -0.54 1.94 14.66
N VAL A 213 -1.61 1.49 13.99
CA VAL A 213 -2.93 2.13 13.97
C VAL A 213 -3.94 1.24 14.71
N PRO A 214 -4.26 1.53 15.98
CA PRO A 214 -5.24 0.74 16.72
C PRO A 214 -6.67 1.02 16.24
N ASP A 215 -7.56 0.04 16.42
CA ASP A 215 -8.98 0.16 16.05
C ASP A 215 -9.70 1.32 16.76
N SER A 216 -9.22 1.75 17.93
CA SER A 216 -9.73 2.91 18.67
C SER A 216 -9.58 4.24 17.93
N ASP A 217 -8.64 4.32 17.00
CA ASP A 217 -8.35 5.55 16.26
C ASP A 217 -9.23 5.65 15.01
N LEU A 218 -9.97 4.59 14.67
CA LEU A 218 -10.72 4.50 13.44
C LEU A 218 -12.18 4.92 13.68
N VAL A 219 -12.59 5.96 12.95
CA VAL A 219 -13.90 6.59 13.08
C VAL A 219 -14.70 6.35 11.79
N PRO A 220 -15.82 5.61 11.86
CA PRO A 220 -16.68 5.39 10.71
C PRO A 220 -17.32 6.68 10.19
N VAL A 221 -17.35 6.80 8.87
CA VAL A 221 -17.93 7.93 8.15
C VAL A 221 -18.86 7.39 7.08
N GLY A 222 -20.13 7.77 7.15
CA GLY A 222 -21.11 7.37 6.12
C GLY A 222 -20.73 7.92 4.74
N LEU A 223 -20.76 7.05 3.73
CA LEU A 223 -20.63 7.41 2.32
C LEU A 223 -21.91 7.00 1.59
N ILE A 224 -22.79 7.98 1.35
CA ILE A 224 -24.16 7.74 0.90
C ILE A 224 -24.22 7.86 -0.63
N TYR A 225 -24.64 6.78 -1.28
CA TYR A 225 -24.96 6.72 -2.70
C TYR A 225 -26.48 6.84 -2.88
N PRO A 226 -26.98 7.19 -4.09
CA PRO A 226 -28.42 7.19 -4.36
C PRO A 226 -29.10 5.85 -4.11
N ASP A 227 -28.38 4.75 -4.32
CA ASP A 227 -28.89 3.37 -4.32
C ASP A 227 -28.42 2.55 -3.10
N ARG A 228 -27.41 3.02 -2.35
CA ARG A 228 -26.85 2.29 -1.21
C ARG A 228 -26.18 3.17 -0.17
N ARG A 229 -26.01 2.64 1.03
CA ARG A 229 -25.17 3.22 2.08
C ARG A 229 -23.83 2.48 2.15
N GLY A 230 -22.74 3.19 1.85
CA GLY A 230 -21.38 2.77 2.16
C GLY A 230 -20.85 3.45 3.42
N GLU A 231 -19.63 3.10 3.81
CA GLU A 231 -18.94 3.68 4.95
C GLU A 231 -17.43 3.60 4.75
N THR A 232 -16.74 4.71 4.96
CA THR A 232 -15.27 4.79 4.99
C THR A 232 -14.80 4.94 6.45
N LEU A 233 -13.50 4.91 6.70
CA LEU A 233 -12.93 5.27 8.00
C LEU A 233 -12.08 6.52 7.85
N THR A 234 -12.31 7.49 8.72
CA THR A 234 -11.32 8.52 9.03
C THR A 234 -10.56 8.12 10.29
N VAL A 235 -9.44 8.80 10.58
CA VAL A 235 -8.49 8.35 11.60
C VAL A 235 -8.19 9.50 12.55
N ARG A 236 -8.22 9.24 13.86
CA ARG A 236 -7.82 10.20 14.89
C ARG A 236 -6.30 10.45 14.84
N PRO A 237 -5.83 11.65 15.19
CA PRO A 237 -4.41 11.93 15.26
C PRO A 237 -3.75 11.09 16.35
N ASN A 238 -2.60 10.50 16.03
CA ASN A 238 -1.79 9.73 16.96
C ASN A 238 -0.32 9.76 16.50
N ALA A 239 0.58 10.18 17.39
CA ALA A 239 2.00 10.30 17.10
C ALA A 239 2.71 8.95 16.93
N GLU A 240 2.10 7.85 17.40
CA GLU A 240 2.66 6.50 17.27
C GLU A 240 2.42 5.88 15.88
N HIS A 241 1.58 6.52 15.05
CA HIS A 241 1.37 6.09 13.66
C HIS A 241 2.67 6.13 12.86
N LYS A 242 3.03 5.00 12.25
CA LYS A 242 4.24 4.88 11.42
C LYS A 242 3.85 4.97 9.95
N TRP A 243 4.42 5.95 9.26
CA TRP A 243 4.11 6.23 7.86
C TRP A 243 5.28 5.89 6.94
N TYR A 244 4.95 5.25 5.84
CA TYR A 244 5.90 4.80 4.83
C TYR A 244 5.51 5.28 3.43
N TYR A 245 6.49 5.52 2.59
CA TYR A 245 6.27 5.81 1.18
C TYR A 245 7.47 5.35 0.35
N LEU A 246 7.29 5.25 -0.96
CA LEU A 246 8.35 4.88 -1.89
C LEU A 246 8.84 6.11 -2.65
N TYR A 247 10.03 6.60 -2.34
CA TYR A 247 10.56 7.79 -3.01
C TYR A 247 10.73 7.58 -4.52
N GLY A 248 10.27 8.56 -5.30
CA GLY A 248 10.44 8.54 -6.75
C GLY A 248 9.75 7.36 -7.44
N GLN A 249 8.63 6.87 -6.89
CA GLN A 249 7.92 5.70 -7.40
C GLN A 249 7.66 5.80 -8.91
N SER A 250 8.06 4.79 -9.66
CA SER A 250 7.94 4.76 -11.12
C SER A 250 6.72 3.95 -11.60
N PRO A 251 6.32 4.07 -12.88
CA PRO A 251 5.16 3.36 -13.41
C PRO A 251 5.27 1.83 -13.38
N GLU A 252 6.48 1.28 -13.22
CA GLU A 252 6.73 -0.16 -13.08
C GLU A 252 6.47 -0.67 -11.66
N GLU A 253 6.21 0.23 -10.71
CA GLU A 253 6.06 -0.06 -9.29
C GLU A 253 4.63 0.22 -8.85
N ALA A 254 3.91 -0.80 -8.40
CA ALA A 254 2.58 -0.66 -7.81
C ALA A 254 2.66 -0.84 -6.28
N ILE A 255 1.86 -0.07 -5.54
CA ILE A 255 1.60 -0.32 -4.13
C ILE A 255 0.30 -1.11 -4.03
N LEU A 256 0.36 -2.28 -3.41
CA LEU A 256 -0.81 -3.02 -2.97
C LEU A 256 -1.20 -2.49 -1.59
N ILE A 257 -2.44 -2.03 -1.44
CA ILE A 257 -2.95 -1.43 -0.22
C ILE A 257 -4.10 -2.28 0.28
N LYS A 258 -3.91 -2.95 1.41
CA LYS A 258 -4.97 -3.74 2.03
C LYS A 258 -5.98 -2.79 2.68
N CYS A 259 -7.19 -2.73 2.12
CA CYS A 259 -8.30 -1.99 2.70
C CYS A 259 -9.15 -2.86 3.64
N PHE A 260 -9.16 -4.18 3.42
CA PHE A 260 -9.88 -5.14 4.23
C PHE A 260 -9.27 -6.55 4.12
N ASP A 261 -9.33 -7.32 5.20
CA ASP A 261 -9.10 -8.77 5.25
C ASP A 261 -10.06 -9.39 6.26
N SER A 262 -10.73 -10.46 5.87
CA SER A 262 -11.67 -11.16 6.74
C SER A 262 -10.97 -11.87 7.89
N LYS A 263 -9.71 -12.30 7.74
CA LYS A 263 -8.94 -13.00 8.78
C LYS A 263 -8.75 -12.17 10.05
N VAL A 264 -8.85 -12.84 11.20
CA VAL A 264 -8.72 -12.23 12.54
C VAL A 264 -7.57 -12.82 13.37
N ASP A 265 -6.60 -13.46 12.70
CA ASP A 265 -5.48 -14.19 13.29
C ASP A 265 -4.25 -13.31 13.58
N GLY A 266 -4.46 -12.00 13.73
CA GLY A 266 -3.41 -11.04 14.06
C GLY A 266 -2.63 -10.49 12.87
N ARG A 267 -2.90 -10.93 11.63
CA ARG A 267 -2.34 -10.29 10.43
C ARG A 267 -2.88 -8.87 10.23
N ALA A 268 -2.18 -8.07 9.44
CA ALA A 268 -2.68 -6.77 8.99
C ALA A 268 -4.00 -6.95 8.22
N ARG A 269 -5.02 -6.17 8.60
CA ARG A 269 -6.37 -6.26 8.01
C ARG A 269 -6.79 -5.04 7.21
N ARG A 270 -6.15 -3.90 7.45
CA ARG A 270 -6.44 -2.61 6.79
C ARG A 270 -5.31 -1.63 7.09
N VAL A 271 -5.09 -0.67 6.19
CA VAL A 271 -4.15 0.43 6.43
C VAL A 271 -4.73 1.78 6.03
N PRO A 272 -4.59 2.81 6.89
CA PRO A 272 -4.74 4.18 6.49
C PRO A 272 -3.75 4.57 5.40
N HIS A 273 -4.21 5.41 4.48
CA HIS A 273 -3.37 5.96 3.43
C HIS A 273 -3.83 7.37 3.07
N THR A 274 -2.90 8.14 2.51
CA THR A 274 -3.16 9.53 2.11
C THR A 274 -2.05 10.04 1.18
N ALA A 275 -2.33 11.10 0.44
CA ALA A 275 -1.27 11.86 -0.20
C ALA A 275 -0.69 12.88 0.79
N PHE A 276 0.60 13.16 0.68
CA PHE A 276 1.26 14.15 1.53
C PHE A 276 2.11 15.12 0.72
N VAL A 277 2.29 16.32 1.26
CA VAL A 277 3.13 17.35 0.64
C VAL A 277 4.59 17.06 0.98
N ASN A 278 5.44 16.85 -0.02
CA ASN A 278 6.88 16.89 0.19
C ASN A 278 7.39 18.30 -0.11
N PRO A 279 7.90 19.04 0.90
CA PRO A 279 8.38 20.42 0.73
C PRO A 279 9.45 20.56 -0.36
N GLU A 280 10.27 19.53 -0.58
CA GLU A 280 11.38 19.55 -1.54
C GLU A 280 10.90 19.43 -2.99
N THR A 281 9.70 18.89 -3.23
CA THR A 281 9.19 18.56 -4.57
C THR A 281 7.86 19.25 -4.88
N VAL A 282 7.48 20.29 -4.12
CA VAL A 282 6.24 21.07 -4.34
C VAL A 282 6.14 21.70 -5.73
N ASN A 283 7.29 21.99 -6.36
CA ASN A 283 7.38 22.59 -7.68
C ASN A 283 7.46 21.55 -8.82
N GLU A 284 7.49 20.26 -8.50
CA GLU A 284 7.50 19.19 -9.49
C GLU A 284 6.14 19.06 -10.21
N TYR A 285 6.13 18.29 -11.28
CA TYR A 285 4.91 18.01 -12.04
C TYR A 285 3.85 17.32 -11.18
N SER A 286 2.59 17.69 -11.40
CA SER A 286 1.45 17.10 -10.69
C SER A 286 1.41 15.59 -10.85
N ARG A 287 1.13 14.89 -9.74
CA ARG A 287 0.94 13.44 -9.71
C ARG A 287 -0.13 12.97 -10.68
N GLU A 288 0.18 11.87 -11.37
CA GLU A 288 -0.73 11.11 -12.20
C GLU A 288 -0.72 9.64 -11.76
N SER A 289 -1.88 9.10 -11.40
CA SER A 289 -1.98 7.72 -10.88
C SER A 289 -3.30 7.07 -11.22
N ILE A 290 -3.31 5.74 -11.27
CA ILE A 290 -4.51 4.91 -11.31
C ILE A 290 -4.59 4.07 -10.04
N GLU A 291 -5.80 3.94 -9.50
CA GLU A 291 -6.11 3.02 -8.42
C GLU A 291 -7.18 2.04 -8.90
N VAL A 292 -6.91 0.74 -8.81
CA VAL A 292 -7.85 -0.33 -9.15
C VAL A 292 -8.29 -1.01 -7.87
N ARG A 293 -9.60 -1.13 -7.65
CA ARG A 293 -10.13 -1.72 -6.41
C ARG A 293 -10.68 -3.12 -6.68
N CYS A 294 -10.18 -4.06 -5.90
CA CYS A 294 -10.38 -5.48 -6.14
C CYS A 294 -10.95 -6.17 -4.90
N LEU A 295 -11.96 -7.01 -5.10
CA LEU A 295 -12.24 -8.12 -4.20
C LEU A 295 -11.28 -9.27 -4.53
N VAL A 296 -10.67 -9.84 -3.50
CA VAL A 296 -9.66 -10.90 -3.62
C VAL A 296 -10.13 -12.08 -2.76
N PHE A 297 -10.37 -13.23 -3.38
CA PHE A 297 -10.97 -14.40 -2.73
C PHE A 297 -9.97 -15.55 -2.65
N HIS A 298 -9.93 -16.19 -1.49
CA HIS A 298 -9.19 -17.42 -1.20
C HIS A 298 -10.22 -18.49 -0.84
N GLU A 299 -10.85 -19.07 -1.88
CA GLU A 299 -12.02 -19.94 -1.73
C GLU A 299 -11.71 -21.28 -1.03
N ASP A 300 -10.43 -21.60 -0.85
CA ASP A 300 -9.90 -22.76 -0.12
C ASP A 300 -9.63 -22.47 1.37
N GLN A 301 -9.80 -21.22 1.82
CA GLN A 301 -9.56 -20.79 3.20
C GLN A 301 -10.88 -20.36 3.85
N ALA A 302 -11.10 -20.70 5.12
CA ALA A 302 -12.24 -20.20 5.89
C ALA A 302 -12.19 -18.67 6.06
N ALA A 303 -13.35 -18.02 6.17
CA ALA A 303 -13.46 -16.55 6.26
C ALA A 303 -12.63 -15.92 7.39
N GLU A 304 -12.73 -16.45 8.60
CA GLU A 304 -12.05 -15.93 9.80
C GLU A 304 -10.95 -16.88 10.29
#